data_AF-A0A5S4YQ04-F1
#
_entry.id   AF-A0A5S4YQ04-F1
#
_cell.length_a   1.000
_cell.length_b   1.000
_cell.length_c   1.000
_cell.angle_alpha   90.00
_cell.angle_beta   90.00
_cell.angle_gamma   90.00
#
_symmetry.space_group_name_H-M   'P 1'
#
loop_
_entity.id
_entity.type
_entity.pdbx_description
1 polymer ?
#
loop_
_entity_poly.entity_id
_entity_poly.type
_entity_poly.pdbx_seq_one_letter_code
_entity_poly.pdbx_strand_id
1 'polypeptide(L)'
;MTVTAFDNNRAIDEGWCICECYGSENGPWQLQKCDELDKFKSDIEAWRFVITYADAGSEYHQKALQFLKDHNPIEYDCITDTVRRRAVA
;
A
#
# COMPACT_ATOMS: atom_id res chain seq x y z
N MET A 1 -15.88 12.58 -12.90
CA MET A 1 -15.88 11.69 -11.72
C MET A 1 -14.62 12.02 -10.94
N THR A 2 -14.76 12.58 -9.73
CA THR A 2 -13.63 12.81 -8.83
C THR A 2 -13.16 11.46 -8.32
N VAL A 3 -11.90 11.11 -8.57
CA VAL A 3 -11.23 10.02 -7.88
C VAL A 3 -11.15 10.45 -6.42
N THR A 4 -11.97 9.87 -5.55
CA THR A 4 -11.87 10.12 -4.10
C THR A 4 -10.63 9.41 -3.59
N ALA A 5 -9.71 10.16 -2.99
CA ALA A 5 -8.51 9.63 -2.34
C ALA A 5 -8.87 8.58 -1.28
N PHE A 6 -7.96 7.61 -1.07
CA PHE A 6 -8.09 6.59 -0.03
C PHE A 6 -8.08 7.22 1.38
N ASP A 7 -8.89 6.67 2.31
CA ASP A 7 -8.93 7.13 3.70
C ASP A 7 -7.70 6.62 4.47
N ASN A 8 -6.72 7.50 4.63
CA ASN A 8 -5.45 7.22 5.32
C ASN A 8 -5.51 7.32 6.84
N ASN A 9 -6.64 7.67 7.48
CA ASN A 9 -6.65 7.89 8.93
C ASN A 9 -6.13 6.67 9.70
N ARG A 10 -6.64 5.48 9.36
CA ARG A 10 -6.19 4.22 9.95
C ARG A 10 -4.80 3.80 9.46
N ALA A 11 -4.49 4.02 8.18
CA ALA A 11 -3.17 3.71 7.63
C ALA A 11 -2.07 4.44 8.41
N ILE A 12 -2.26 5.75 8.67
CA ILE A 12 -1.33 6.57 9.46
C ILE A 12 -1.19 5.98 10.85
N ASP A 13 -2.29 5.70 11.56
CA ASP A 13 -2.23 5.07 12.89
C ASP A 13 -1.50 3.72 12.88
N GLU A 14 -1.52 2.97 11.77
CA GLU A 14 -0.79 1.72 11.58
C GLU A 14 0.65 1.92 11.07
N GLY A 15 1.03 3.13 10.67
CA GLY A 15 2.38 3.51 10.24
C GLY A 15 2.63 3.49 8.74
N TRP A 16 1.60 3.53 7.90
CA TRP A 16 1.70 3.53 6.44
C TRP A 16 0.73 4.53 5.79
N CYS A 17 0.89 4.85 4.50
CA CYS A 17 -0.08 5.66 3.74
C CYS A 17 -0.23 5.14 2.31
N ILE A 18 -1.34 5.51 1.66
CA ILE A 18 -1.43 5.63 0.21
C ILE A 18 -1.37 7.11 -0.13
N CYS A 19 -0.28 7.52 -0.77
CA CYS A 19 0.03 8.92 -1.02
C CYS A 19 -0.02 9.21 -2.54
N GLU A 20 -0.45 10.42 -2.92
CA GLU A 20 -0.48 10.86 -4.32
C GLU A 20 0.90 11.39 -4.73
N CYS A 21 1.59 10.68 -5.62
CA CYS A 21 2.92 11.00 -6.10
C CYS A 21 2.86 11.50 -7.56
N TYR A 22 2.42 12.75 -7.75
CA TYR A 22 2.29 13.35 -9.08
C TYR A 22 3.64 13.37 -9.83
N GLY A 23 3.67 12.78 -11.03
CA GLY A 23 4.86 12.74 -11.88
C GLY A 23 5.85 11.60 -11.60
N SER A 24 5.52 10.68 -10.69
CA SER A 24 6.29 9.45 -10.48
C SER A 24 6.19 8.52 -11.69
N GLU A 25 7.32 7.95 -12.14
CA GLU A 25 7.35 6.91 -13.18
C GLU A 25 6.60 5.64 -12.75
N ASN A 26 6.39 5.46 -11.44
CA ASN A 26 5.68 4.34 -10.85
C ASN A 26 4.16 4.60 -10.71
N GLY A 27 3.66 5.71 -11.25
CA GLY A 27 2.25 6.07 -11.25
C GLY A 27 1.82 6.94 -10.07
N PRO A 28 0.55 7.41 -10.07
CA PRO A 28 0.12 8.51 -9.21
C PRO A 28 -0.16 8.11 -7.76
N TRP A 29 -0.43 6.85 -7.45
CA TRP A 29 -0.79 6.41 -6.10
C TRP A 29 0.16 5.33 -5.61
N GLN A 30 0.84 5.59 -4.49
CA GLN A 30 1.87 4.69 -3.97
C GLN A 30 1.61 4.33 -2.51
N LEU A 31 1.90 3.09 -2.13
CA LEU A 31 1.82 2.66 -0.74
C LEU A 31 3.21 2.80 -0.12
N GLN A 32 3.32 3.59 0.95
CA GLN A 32 4.62 3.89 1.57
C GLN A 32 4.54 3.77 3.08
N LYS A 33 5.70 3.62 3.73
CA LYS A 33 5.79 3.79 5.18
C LYS A 33 5.45 5.25 5.54
N CYS A 34 4.85 5.47 6.69
CA CYS A 34 4.70 6.79 7.27
C CYS A 34 6.02 7.17 7.93
N ASP A 35 6.70 8.16 7.37
CA ASP A 35 8.02 8.62 7.84
C ASP A 35 7.97 9.25 9.23
N GLU A 36 6.82 9.82 9.64
CA GLU A 36 6.69 10.49 10.93
C GLU A 36 6.57 9.53 12.13
N LEU A 37 6.25 8.25 11.91
CA LEU A 37 5.87 7.33 13.00
C LEU A 37 6.88 6.22 13.29
N ASP A 38 7.92 6.06 12.46
CA ASP A 38 9.02 5.08 12.64
C ASP A 38 8.56 3.64 12.99
N LYS A 39 7.38 3.22 12.51
CA LYS A 39 6.81 1.87 12.76
C LYS A 39 7.35 0.80 11.82
N PHE A 40 7.80 1.20 10.63
CA PHE A 40 8.39 0.34 9.62
C PHE A 40 9.75 0.88 9.20
N LYS A 41 10.71 -0.01 8.98
CA LYS A 41 12.07 0.34 8.54
C LYS A 41 12.15 0.66 7.05
N SER A 42 11.16 0.22 6.27
CA SER A 42 11.11 0.39 4.81
C SER A 42 9.68 0.25 4.30
N ASP A 43 9.43 0.73 3.08
CA ASP A 43 8.15 0.54 2.38
C ASP A 43 7.82 -0.94 2.19
N ILE A 44 8.83 -1.79 1.99
CA ILE A 44 8.65 -3.24 1.87
C ILE A 44 8.03 -3.84 3.15
N GLU A 45 8.38 -3.32 4.33
CA GLU A 45 7.77 -3.78 5.59
C GLU A 45 6.30 -3.33 5.69
N ALA A 46 5.99 -2.10 5.27
CA ALA A 46 4.60 -1.63 5.17
C ALA A 46 3.79 -2.47 4.17
N TRP A 47 4.35 -2.80 3.00
CA TRP A 47 3.71 -3.68 2.01
C TRP A 47 3.39 -5.05 2.56
N ARG A 48 4.35 -5.66 3.28
CA ARG A 48 4.16 -6.95 3.95
C ARG A 48 3.06 -6.89 5.00
N PHE A 49 3.03 -5.84 5.80
CA PHE A 49 1.98 -5.64 6.80
C PHE A 49 0.60 -5.60 6.14
N VAL A 50 0.42 -4.76 5.11
CA VAL A 50 -0.86 -4.61 4.42
C VAL A 50 -1.31 -5.91 3.75
N ILE A 51 -0.41 -6.62 3.05
CA ILE A 51 -0.74 -7.93 2.45
C ILE A 51 -1.10 -8.94 3.52
N THR A 52 -0.34 -9.03 4.61
CA THR A 52 -0.59 -10.01 5.68
C THR A 52 -1.98 -9.83 6.27
N TYR A 53 -2.38 -8.60 6.58
CA TYR A 53 -3.71 -8.33 7.11
C TYR A 53 -4.82 -8.50 6.06
N ALA A 54 -4.56 -8.17 4.79
CA ALA A 54 -5.52 -8.41 3.72
C ALA A 54 -5.78 -9.91 3.51
N ASP A 55 -4.72 -10.72 3.49
CA ASP A 55 -4.79 -12.17 3.37
C ASP A 55 -5.44 -12.82 4.62
N ALA A 56 -5.27 -12.21 5.80
CA ALA A 56 -5.97 -12.60 7.03
C ALA A 56 -7.46 -12.16 7.09
N GLY A 57 -7.98 -11.52 6.03
CA GLY A 57 -9.40 -11.16 5.92
C GLY A 57 -9.75 -9.73 6.37
N SER A 58 -8.76 -8.85 6.55
CA SER A 58 -9.04 -7.45 6.88
C SER A 58 -9.59 -6.66 5.69
N GLU A 59 -10.88 -6.31 5.73
CA GLU A 59 -11.53 -5.55 4.67
C GLU A 59 -10.86 -4.20 4.37
N TYR A 60 -10.32 -3.53 5.38
CA TYR A 60 -9.65 -2.23 5.22
C TYR A 60 -8.40 -2.36 4.32
N HIS A 61 -7.56 -3.34 4.61
CA HIS A 61 -6.35 -3.61 3.86
C HIS A 61 -6.65 -4.15 2.46
N GLN A 62 -7.70 -4.97 2.33
CA GLN A 62 -8.19 -5.40 1.02
C GLN A 62 -8.65 -4.21 0.17
N LYS A 63 -9.37 -3.24 0.76
CA LYS A 63 -9.77 -2.00 0.07
C LYS A 63 -8.57 -1.14 -0.33
N ALA A 64 -7.52 -1.09 0.49
CA ALA A 64 -6.29 -0.38 0.16
C ALA A 64 -5.61 -0.99 -1.09
N LEU A 65 -5.48 -2.32 -1.12
CA LEU A 65 -4.96 -3.04 -2.28
C LEU A 65 -5.85 -2.89 -3.51
N GLN A 66 -7.17 -2.94 -3.33
CA GLN A 66 -8.12 -2.74 -4.43
C GLN A 66 -8.04 -1.32 -5.00
N PHE A 67 -7.89 -0.30 -4.16
CA PHE A 67 -7.68 1.08 -4.60
C PHE A 67 -6.43 1.20 -5.48
N LEU A 68 -5.30 0.60 -5.06
CA LEU A 68 -4.07 0.58 -5.87
C LEU A 68 -4.31 -0.18 -7.17
N LYS A 69 -4.99 -1.32 -7.14
CA LYS A 69 -5.32 -2.07 -8.36
C LYS A 69 -6.15 -1.26 -9.36
N ASP A 70 -7.07 -0.42 -8.86
CA ASP A 70 -7.95 0.37 -9.72
C ASP A 70 -7.32 1.68 -10.21
N HIS A 71 -6.36 2.25 -9.46
CA HIS A 71 -5.85 3.62 -9.71
C HIS A 71 -4.35 3.69 -9.98
N ASN A 72 -3.60 2.66 -9.62
CA ASN A 72 -2.21 2.47 -10.01
C ASN A 72 -1.82 0.98 -10.06
N PRO A 73 -2.26 0.24 -11.10
CA PRO A 73 -2.00 -1.19 -11.24
C PRO A 73 -0.50 -1.55 -11.18
N ILE A 74 0.37 -0.65 -11.63
CA ILE A 74 1.83 -0.83 -11.61
C ILE A 74 2.33 -0.99 -10.17
N GLU A 75 1.86 -0.12 -9.27
CA GLU A 75 2.19 -0.21 -7.84
C GLU A 75 1.62 -1.48 -7.23
N TYR A 76 0.36 -1.84 -7.54
CA TYR A 76 -0.26 -3.08 -7.06
C TYR A 76 0.54 -4.33 -7.47
N ASP A 77 0.91 -4.42 -8.75
CA ASP A 77 1.69 -5.54 -9.28
C ASP A 77 3.08 -5.57 -8.63
N CYS A 78 3.75 -4.42 -8.51
CA CYS A 78 5.05 -4.31 -7.83
C CYS A 78 5.00 -4.82 -6.38
N ILE A 79 4.00 -4.39 -5.61
CA ILE A 79 3.79 -4.80 -4.22
C ILE A 79 3.55 -6.30 -4.13
N THR A 80 2.58 -6.81 -4.91
CA THR A 80 2.20 -8.22 -4.85
C THR A 80 3.31 -9.15 -5.32
N ASP A 81 4.01 -8.80 -6.40
CA ASP A 81 5.17 -9.56 -6.88
C ASP A 81 6.31 -9.54 -5.84
N THR A 82 6.65 -8.38 -5.30
CA THR A 82 7.77 -8.24 -4.36
C THR A 82 7.53 -9.04 -3.08
N VAL A 83 6.32 -8.96 -2.52
CA VAL A 83 6.00 -9.63 -1.27
C VAL A 83 5.77 -11.12 -1.49
N ARG A 84 5.04 -11.52 -2.55
CA ARG A 84 4.66 -12.93 -2.76
C ARG A 84 5.76 -13.77 -3.42
N ARG A 85 6.65 -13.20 -4.24
CA ARG A 85 7.83 -13.94 -4.74
C ARG A 85 8.82 -14.31 -3.63
N ARG A 86 8.79 -13.60 -2.50
CA ARG A 86 9.64 -13.89 -1.33
C ARG A 86 8.99 -14.83 -0.30
N ALA A 87 7.76 -15.28 -0.52
CA ALA A 87 7.09 -16.27 0.31
C ALA A 87 7.49 -17.73 -0.03
N VAL A 88 8.35 -17.92 -1.04
CA VAL A 88 8.96 -19.21 -1.38
C VAL A 88 10.44 -19.17 -0.98
N ALA A 89 10.71 -19.42 0.30
CA ALA A 89 12.03 -19.75 0.82
C ALA A 89 11.88 -20.71 2.01
#